data_AF-A0AAX2QLX5-F1
#
_entry.id   AF-A0AAX2QLX5-F1
#
_cell.length_a   1.000
_cell.length_b   1.000
_cell.length_c   1.000
_cell.angle_alpha   90.00
_cell.angle_beta   90.00
_cell.angle_gamma   90.00
#
_symmetry.space_group_name_H-M   'P 1'
#
loop_
_entity.id
_entity.type
_entity.pdbx_description
1 polymer ?
#
loop_
_entity_poly.entity_id
_entity_poly.type
_entity_poly.pdbx_seq_one_letter_code
_entity_poly.pdbx_strand_id
1 'polypeptide(L)'
;LPMLAAVTEFKTPVDEEARSRVLSAPLYRQQRAALAAVASTIWRDPAGAVGKIEDLLAKGFAGERIAAAVTNDPAAYGALRGSDRLMDRMLATGRERKEAVQAVPEAAARLRALGSAYVKVLDGERQAIAEERRRMAVAIPGLSKPAEDVLMRLTAEAKNNGRERNTSAVSLDPAIRQEFAAVSRALDERFGRNAILRDEKDLVNGVPPAQRNAFEAMREKLKVLQQAVRWESSEQIISERRQRAVSRGRGIELRDALK
;
A
#
# COMPACT_ATOMS: atom_id res chain seq x y z
N LEU A 1 14.00 -24.90 -5.54
CA LEU A 1 13.25 -24.14 -4.51
C LEU A 1 13.01 -22.72 -5.03
N PRO A 2 11.88 -22.08 -4.67
CA PRO A 2 11.62 -20.70 -5.09
C PRO A 2 12.65 -19.73 -4.47
N MET A 3 12.99 -18.66 -5.19
CA MET A 3 13.86 -17.60 -4.66
C MET A 3 13.15 -16.78 -3.57
N LEU A 4 11.84 -16.57 -3.74
CA LEU A 4 10.96 -16.05 -2.70
C LEU A 4 9.72 -16.94 -2.62
N ALA A 5 9.49 -17.52 -1.45
CA ALA A 5 8.32 -18.36 -1.23
C ALA A 5 7.04 -17.51 -1.23
N ALA A 6 5.94 -18.13 -1.66
CA ALA A 6 4.59 -17.60 -1.45
C ALA A 6 4.30 -17.52 0.05
N VAL A 7 3.54 -16.50 0.44
CA VAL A 7 3.02 -16.38 1.82
C VAL A 7 1.52 -16.34 1.78
N THR A 8 0.92 -17.39 2.34
CA THR A 8 -0.53 -17.59 2.43
C THR A 8 -1.02 -17.53 3.88
N GLU A 9 -0.11 -17.66 4.85
CA GLU A 9 -0.43 -17.65 6.27
C GLU A 9 0.02 -16.37 6.94
N PHE A 10 -0.90 -15.72 7.65
CA PHE A 10 -0.69 -14.45 8.34
C PHE A 10 -1.22 -14.55 9.77
N LYS A 11 -0.38 -14.20 10.76
CA LYS A 11 -0.75 -14.29 12.18
C LYS A 11 -1.86 -13.32 12.56
N THR A 12 -1.80 -12.10 12.03
CA THR A 12 -2.77 -11.05 12.31
C THR A 12 -3.92 -11.13 11.30
N PRO A 13 -5.18 -11.18 11.73
CA PRO A 13 -6.33 -11.05 10.84
C PRO A 13 -6.32 -9.71 10.09
N VAL A 14 -6.89 -9.69 8.88
CA VAL A 14 -6.97 -8.46 8.06
C VAL A 14 -7.66 -7.32 8.82
N ASP A 15 -8.75 -7.64 9.54
CA ASP A 15 -9.52 -6.65 10.30
C ASP A 15 -8.72 -6.02 11.44
N GLU A 16 -7.92 -6.81 12.15
CA GLU A 16 -7.11 -6.32 13.26
C GLU A 16 -6.00 -5.41 12.75
N GLU A 17 -5.30 -5.83 11.70
CA GLU A 17 -4.27 -5.02 11.06
C GLU A 17 -4.85 -3.72 10.48
N ALA A 18 -6.00 -3.78 9.81
CA ALA A 18 -6.67 -2.61 9.24
C ALA A 18 -7.02 -1.58 10.32
N ARG A 19 -7.57 -2.03 11.46
CA ARG A 19 -7.86 -1.14 12.61
C ARG A 19 -6.60 -0.46 13.13
N SER A 20 -5.48 -1.20 13.23
CA SER A 20 -4.20 -0.60 13.63
C SER A 20 -3.73 0.47 12.64
N ARG A 21 -3.86 0.21 11.33
CA ARG A 21 -3.47 1.18 10.28
C ARG A 21 -4.34 2.44 10.31
N VAL A 22 -5.65 2.32 10.55
CA VAL A 22 -6.58 3.47 10.68
C VAL A 22 -6.11 4.48 11.72
N LEU A 23 -5.62 4.03 12.89
CA LEU A 23 -5.14 4.92 13.96
C LEU A 23 -3.92 5.75 13.53
N SER A 24 -3.17 5.26 12.55
CA SER A 24 -2.01 5.96 11.97
C SER A 24 -2.36 6.85 10.77
N ALA A 25 -3.56 6.70 10.20
CA ALA A 25 -3.95 7.38 8.97
C ALA A 25 -4.08 8.90 9.18
N PRO A 26 -3.50 9.74 8.28
CA PRO A 26 -3.54 11.19 8.43
C PRO A 26 -4.95 11.78 8.53
N LEU A 27 -5.89 11.29 7.71
CA LEU A 27 -7.27 11.75 7.72
C LEU A 27 -7.94 11.45 9.07
N TYR A 28 -7.75 10.22 9.60
CA TYR A 28 -8.31 9.83 10.89
C TYR A 28 -7.74 10.70 12.02
N ARG A 29 -6.41 10.87 12.07
CA ARG A 29 -5.74 11.72 13.06
C ARG A 29 -6.22 13.18 13.02
N GLN A 30 -6.44 13.72 11.82
CA GLN A 30 -6.97 15.07 11.65
C GLN A 30 -8.37 15.20 12.27
N GLN A 31 -9.28 14.27 11.97
CA GLN A 31 -10.63 14.30 12.53
C GLN A 31 -10.63 14.07 14.04
N ARG A 32 -9.75 13.19 14.53
CA ARG A 32 -9.57 12.95 15.97
C ARG A 32 -9.11 14.21 16.69
N ALA A 33 -8.15 14.94 16.13
CA ALA A 33 -7.68 16.20 16.69
C ALA A 33 -8.78 17.28 16.70
N ALA A 34 -9.58 17.37 15.64
CA ALA A 34 -10.72 18.30 15.58
C ALA A 34 -11.78 17.97 16.63
N LEU A 35 -12.09 16.68 16.85
CA LEU A 35 -12.97 16.27 17.95
C LEU A 35 -12.38 16.60 19.31
N ALA A 36 -11.09 16.32 19.53
CA ALA A 36 -10.40 16.59 20.79
C ALA A 36 -10.39 18.09 21.15
N ALA A 37 -10.26 18.97 20.16
CA ALA A 37 -10.31 20.40 20.36
C ALA A 37 -11.67 20.84 20.93
N VAL A 38 -12.78 20.38 20.34
CA VAL A 38 -14.13 20.69 20.86
C VAL A 38 -14.39 19.97 22.17
N ALA A 39 -13.91 18.73 22.34
CA ALA A 39 -14.04 17.98 23.58
C ALA A 39 -13.43 18.73 24.78
N SER A 40 -12.39 19.54 24.55
CA SER A 40 -11.74 20.35 25.58
C SER A 40 -12.63 21.43 26.21
N THR A 41 -13.69 21.85 25.53
CA THR A 41 -14.67 22.82 26.05
C THR A 41 -15.81 22.13 26.80
N ILE A 42 -16.02 20.83 26.59
CA ILE A 42 -17.16 20.07 27.10
C ILE A 42 -16.79 19.28 28.35
N TRP A 43 -15.73 18.47 28.27
CA TRP A 43 -15.37 17.51 29.31
C TRP A 43 -14.15 17.97 30.12
N ARG A 44 -14.14 17.63 31.41
CA ARG A 44 -12.99 17.86 32.30
C ARG A 44 -11.80 16.98 31.92
N ASP A 45 -12.07 15.78 31.42
CA ASP A 45 -11.11 14.88 30.79
C ASP A 45 -11.49 14.65 29.32
N PRO A 46 -11.01 15.50 28.40
CA PRO A 46 -11.31 15.38 26.97
C PRO A 46 -10.71 14.12 26.36
N ALA A 47 -9.53 13.70 26.84
CA ALA A 47 -8.84 12.53 26.31
C ALA A 47 -9.60 11.24 26.64
N GLY A 48 -10.09 11.10 27.88
CA GLY A 48 -10.92 9.98 28.28
C GLY A 48 -12.27 9.93 27.55
N ALA A 49 -12.90 11.09 27.31
CA ALA A 49 -14.15 11.14 26.54
C ALA A 49 -13.95 10.70 25.08
N VAL A 50 -12.90 11.22 24.42
CA VAL A 50 -12.54 10.80 23.04
C VAL A 50 -12.16 9.32 23.00
N GLY A 51 -11.42 8.81 24.00
CA GLY A 51 -11.08 7.39 24.10
C GLY A 51 -12.31 6.48 24.14
N LYS A 52 -13.32 6.80 24.97
CA LYS A 52 -14.58 6.04 25.01
C LYS A 52 -15.33 6.04 23.67
N ILE A 53 -15.29 7.17 22.96
CA ILE A 53 -15.88 7.29 21.62
C ILE A 53 -15.15 6.38 20.64
N GLU A 54 -13.82 6.38 20.65
CA GLU A 54 -12.99 5.52 19.80
C GLU A 54 -13.22 4.03 20.10
N ASP A 55 -13.38 3.65 21.36
CA ASP A 55 -13.74 2.28 21.77
C ASP A 55 -15.09 1.84 21.19
N LEU A 56 -16.07 2.74 21.15
CA LEU A 56 -17.38 2.46 20.56
C LEU A 56 -17.28 2.29 19.03
N LEU A 57 -16.49 3.12 18.36
CA LEU A 57 -16.21 2.96 16.93
C LEU A 57 -15.50 1.63 16.66
N ALA A 58 -14.53 1.25 17.49
CA ALA A 58 -13.81 -0.03 17.39
C ALA A 58 -14.72 -1.25 17.59
N LYS A 59 -15.76 -1.11 18.43
CA LYS A 59 -16.83 -2.11 18.62
C LYS A 59 -17.86 -2.14 17.47
N GLY A 60 -17.72 -1.27 16.47
CA GLY A 60 -18.56 -1.25 15.27
C GLY A 60 -19.81 -0.38 15.39
N PHE A 61 -19.92 0.47 16.41
CA PHE A 61 -21.04 1.39 16.50
C PHE A 61 -20.90 2.54 15.50
N ALA A 62 -21.98 2.83 14.78
CA ALA A 62 -22.00 3.92 13.81
C ALA A 62 -21.76 5.28 14.50
N GLY A 63 -20.90 6.12 13.89
CA GLY A 63 -20.61 7.47 14.38
C GLY A 63 -21.86 8.31 14.59
N GLU A 64 -22.86 8.21 13.70
CA GLU A 64 -24.15 8.90 13.86
C GLU A 64 -24.86 8.51 15.17
N ARG A 65 -24.85 7.21 15.50
CA ARG A 65 -25.51 6.69 16.71
C ARG A 65 -24.80 7.16 17.97
N ILE A 66 -23.47 7.20 17.94
CA ILE A 66 -22.67 7.73 19.04
C ILE A 66 -22.91 9.25 19.17
N ALA A 67 -23.02 9.99 18.07
CA ALA A 67 -23.31 11.44 18.09
C ALA A 67 -24.66 11.75 18.71
N ALA A 68 -25.70 10.99 18.36
CA ALA A 68 -27.01 11.09 18.97
C ALA A 68 -26.94 10.82 20.49
N ALA A 69 -26.22 9.77 20.91
CA ALA A 69 -26.05 9.46 22.32
C ALA A 69 -25.28 10.53 23.10
N VAL A 70 -24.21 11.10 22.53
CA VAL A 70 -23.46 12.23 23.12
C VAL A 70 -24.33 13.49 23.23
N THR A 71 -25.22 13.73 22.25
CA THR A 71 -26.13 14.87 22.28
C THR A 71 -27.16 14.73 23.39
N ASN A 72 -27.66 13.51 23.61
CA ASN A 72 -28.69 13.21 24.61
C ASN A 72 -28.12 13.18 26.04
N ASP A 73 -26.94 12.58 26.23
CA ASP A 73 -26.30 12.48 27.54
C ASP A 73 -24.77 12.64 27.42
N PRO A 74 -24.27 13.89 27.35
CA PRO A 74 -22.83 14.14 27.28
C PRO A 74 -22.11 13.76 28.59
N ALA A 75 -22.82 13.64 29.72
CA ALA A 75 -22.21 13.30 31.01
C ALA A 75 -21.82 11.81 31.11
N ALA A 76 -22.50 10.92 30.37
CA ALA A 76 -22.13 9.50 30.26
C ALA A 76 -20.70 9.29 29.70
N TYR A 77 -20.23 10.22 28.87
CA TYR A 77 -18.92 10.15 28.24
C TYR A 77 -17.82 10.74 29.12
N GLY A 78 -18.15 11.62 30.06
CA GLY A 78 -17.22 12.15 31.06
C GLY A 78 -17.84 13.26 31.89
N ALA A 79 -17.17 13.60 33.00
CA ALA A 79 -17.60 14.74 33.81
C ALA A 79 -17.48 16.03 33.00
N LEU A 80 -18.55 16.82 32.99
CA LEU A 80 -18.63 18.05 32.20
C LEU A 80 -17.95 19.22 32.94
N ARG A 81 -17.42 20.17 32.17
CA ARG A 81 -16.80 21.38 32.71
C ARG A 81 -17.84 22.28 33.38
N GLY A 82 -17.38 23.10 34.32
CA GLY A 82 -18.24 23.94 35.15
C GLY A 82 -18.99 23.19 36.25
N SER A 83 -19.90 23.92 36.91
CA SER A 83 -20.77 23.43 37.99
C SER A 83 -22.21 23.36 37.52
N ASP A 84 -22.92 22.29 37.90
CA ASP A 84 -24.34 22.10 37.61
C ASP A 84 -25.26 22.61 38.73
N ARG A 85 -24.67 23.13 39.82
CA ARG A 85 -25.42 23.56 41.00
C ARG A 85 -26.21 24.83 40.68
N LEU A 86 -27.49 24.87 41.07
CA LEU A 86 -28.36 26.04 40.87
C LEU A 86 -27.79 27.33 41.45
N MET A 87 -27.10 27.24 42.61
CA MET A 87 -26.44 28.38 43.25
C MET A 87 -25.28 28.94 42.42
N ASP A 88 -24.61 28.08 41.65
CA ASP A 88 -23.41 28.44 40.88
C ASP A 88 -23.75 28.96 39.48
N ARG A 89 -25.03 28.95 39.09
CA ARG A 89 -25.49 29.34 37.75
C ARG A 89 -25.16 30.80 37.40
N MET A 90 -25.08 31.68 38.40
CA MET A 90 -24.66 33.09 38.23
C MET A 90 -23.14 33.30 38.36
N LEU A 91 -22.38 32.27 38.72
CA LEU A 91 -20.93 32.31 38.88
C LEU A 91 -20.19 31.89 37.60
N ALA A 92 -18.87 32.08 37.58
CA ALA A 92 -18.01 31.69 36.47
C ALA A 92 -18.14 30.19 36.11
N THR A 93 -18.30 29.33 37.11
CA THR A 93 -18.50 27.88 36.94
C THR A 93 -19.83 27.53 36.27
N GLY A 94 -20.89 28.33 36.49
CA GLY A 94 -22.16 28.19 35.78
C GLY A 94 -22.07 28.64 34.31
N ARG A 95 -21.22 29.63 34.00
CA ARG A 95 -20.93 30.04 32.61
C ARG A 95 -20.16 28.96 31.86
N GLU A 96 -19.12 28.40 32.48
CA GLU A 96 -18.35 27.28 31.91
C GLU A 96 -19.26 26.07 31.63
N ARG A 97 -20.21 25.78 32.53
CA ARG A 97 -21.23 24.73 32.33
C ARG A 97 -22.13 25.02 31.12
N LYS A 98 -22.56 26.26 30.94
CA LYS A 98 -23.39 26.68 29.80
C LYS A 98 -22.61 26.57 28.49
N GLU A 99 -21.35 26.99 28.47
CA GLU A 99 -20.47 26.87 27.30
C GLU A 99 -20.24 25.40 26.93
N ALA A 100 -19.99 24.53 27.92
CA ALA A 100 -19.85 23.10 27.72
C ALA A 100 -21.08 22.48 27.04
N VAL A 101 -22.29 22.83 27.49
CA VAL A 101 -23.54 22.35 26.88
C VAL A 101 -23.73 22.92 25.47
N GLN A 102 -23.39 24.19 25.23
CA GLN A 102 -23.52 24.83 23.92
C GLN A 102 -22.55 24.27 22.87
N ALA A 103 -21.41 23.70 23.28
CA ALA A 103 -20.45 23.09 22.38
C ALA A 103 -20.83 21.66 21.94
N VAL A 104 -21.80 21.00 22.60
CA VAL A 104 -22.20 19.62 22.30
C VAL A 104 -22.63 19.39 20.84
N PRO A 105 -23.44 20.27 20.20
CA PRO A 105 -23.81 20.08 18.79
C PRO A 105 -22.59 20.09 17.85
N GLU A 106 -21.58 20.91 18.12
CA GLU A 106 -20.34 20.90 17.33
C GLU A 106 -19.59 19.59 17.54
N ALA A 107 -19.46 19.11 18.78
CA ALA A 107 -18.82 17.83 19.06
C ALA A 107 -19.53 16.67 18.34
N ALA A 108 -20.86 16.67 18.30
CA ALA A 108 -21.64 15.70 17.54
C ALA A 108 -21.34 15.76 16.03
N ALA A 109 -21.19 16.95 15.45
CA ALA A 109 -20.78 17.11 14.05
C ALA A 109 -19.36 16.59 13.79
N ARG A 110 -18.39 16.92 14.66
CA ARG A 110 -17.01 16.40 14.57
C ARG A 110 -16.96 14.89 14.70
N LEU A 111 -17.80 14.33 15.55
CA LEU A 111 -17.88 12.90 15.77
C LEU A 111 -18.46 12.15 14.57
N ARG A 112 -19.46 12.71 13.88
CA ARG A 112 -19.93 12.17 12.59
C ARG A 112 -18.82 12.16 11.55
N ALA A 113 -18.06 13.25 11.46
CA ALA A 113 -16.91 13.33 10.55
C ALA A 113 -15.82 12.29 10.90
N LEU A 114 -15.51 12.12 12.19
CA LEU A 114 -14.59 11.08 12.66
C LEU A 114 -15.09 9.68 12.33
N GLY A 115 -16.37 9.38 12.58
CA GLY A 115 -16.97 8.08 12.26
C GLY A 115 -16.97 7.78 10.76
N SER A 116 -17.29 8.76 9.92
CA SER A 116 -17.20 8.64 8.46
C SER A 116 -15.77 8.38 7.99
N ALA A 117 -14.80 9.13 8.53
CA ALA A 117 -13.38 8.92 8.25
C ALA A 117 -12.92 7.52 8.70
N TYR A 118 -13.32 7.07 9.88
CA TYR A 118 -12.98 5.74 10.39
C TYR A 118 -13.44 4.64 9.45
N VAL A 119 -14.71 4.64 9.04
CA VAL A 119 -15.26 3.63 8.11
C VAL A 119 -14.53 3.68 6.76
N LYS A 120 -14.41 4.88 6.17
CA LYS A 120 -13.77 5.06 4.87
C LYS A 120 -12.32 4.57 4.87
N VAL A 121 -11.55 4.94 5.90
CA VAL A 121 -10.15 4.52 6.00
C VAL A 121 -10.08 3.02 6.28
N LEU A 122 -10.91 2.48 7.18
CA LEU A 122 -10.91 1.06 7.51
C LEU A 122 -11.17 0.18 6.28
N ASP A 123 -12.15 0.53 5.47
CA ASP A 123 -12.47 -0.21 4.25
C ASP A 123 -11.33 -0.12 3.21
N GLY A 124 -10.71 1.06 3.09
CA GLY A 124 -9.52 1.23 2.24
C GLY A 124 -8.34 0.38 2.71
N GLU A 125 -8.05 0.35 4.02
CA GLU A 125 -6.97 -0.45 4.59
C GLU A 125 -7.24 -1.95 4.45
N ARG A 126 -8.49 -2.40 4.64
CA ARG A 126 -8.87 -3.81 4.39
C ARG A 126 -8.58 -4.22 2.95
N GLN A 127 -8.94 -3.38 1.98
CA GLN A 127 -8.67 -3.65 0.57
C GLN A 127 -7.17 -3.65 0.27
N ALA A 128 -6.43 -2.68 0.81
CA ALA A 128 -4.98 -2.59 0.65
C ALA A 128 -4.28 -3.85 1.21
N ILE A 129 -4.62 -4.25 2.44
CA ILE A 129 -4.06 -5.46 3.07
C ILE A 129 -4.43 -6.72 2.28
N ALA A 130 -5.69 -6.84 1.82
CA ALA A 130 -6.11 -7.98 1.02
C ALA A 130 -5.31 -8.09 -0.28
N GLU A 131 -5.09 -6.98 -0.98
CA GLU A 131 -4.27 -6.93 -2.19
C GLU A 131 -2.78 -7.18 -1.92
N GLU A 132 -2.22 -6.64 -0.83
CA GLU A 132 -0.86 -6.94 -0.38
C GLU A 132 -0.68 -8.45 -0.14
N ARG A 133 -1.59 -9.08 0.60
CA ARG A 133 -1.54 -10.52 0.90
C ARG A 133 -1.73 -11.37 -0.36
N ARG A 134 -2.64 -10.97 -1.25
CA ARG A 134 -2.85 -11.62 -2.56
C ARG A 134 -1.58 -11.61 -3.39
N ARG A 135 -0.87 -10.48 -3.42
CA ARG A 135 0.42 -10.36 -4.12
C ARG A 135 1.52 -11.18 -3.45
N MET A 136 1.57 -11.22 -2.12
CA MET A 136 2.52 -12.06 -1.37
C MET A 136 2.32 -13.56 -1.59
N ALA A 137 1.12 -14.00 -1.99
CA ALA A 137 0.86 -15.38 -2.35
C ALA A 137 1.53 -15.80 -3.67
N VAL A 138 2.08 -14.86 -4.45
CA VAL A 138 2.88 -15.16 -5.65
C VAL A 138 4.28 -15.59 -5.24
N ALA A 139 4.62 -16.85 -5.48
CA ALA A 139 5.99 -17.33 -5.35
C ALA A 139 6.85 -16.79 -6.50
N ILE A 140 8.09 -16.37 -6.20
CA ILE A 140 9.07 -16.09 -7.24
C ILE A 140 9.82 -17.39 -7.53
N PRO A 141 9.72 -17.94 -8.77
CA PRO A 141 10.35 -19.20 -9.13
C PRO A 141 11.86 -19.20 -8.88
N GLY A 142 12.42 -20.39 -8.69
CA GLY A 142 13.87 -20.60 -8.74
C GLY A 142 14.38 -20.49 -10.17
N LEU A 143 15.68 -20.25 -10.33
CA LEU A 143 16.37 -20.40 -11.60
C LEU A 143 17.13 -21.73 -11.62
N SER A 144 17.29 -22.32 -12.80
CA SER A 144 18.22 -23.42 -13.02
C SER A 144 19.67 -22.93 -12.86
N LYS A 145 20.62 -23.84 -12.63
CA LYS A 145 22.04 -23.45 -12.48
C LYS A 145 22.62 -22.74 -13.70
N PRO A 146 22.35 -23.18 -14.94
CA PRO A 146 22.75 -22.43 -16.12
C PRO A 146 22.16 -21.01 -16.16
N ALA A 147 20.89 -20.84 -15.78
CA ALA A 147 20.24 -19.53 -15.74
C ALA A 147 20.81 -18.63 -14.63
N GLU A 148 21.12 -19.19 -13.45
CA GLU A 148 21.82 -18.48 -12.38
C GLU A 148 23.21 -18.00 -12.82
N ASP A 149 23.99 -18.85 -13.50
CA ASP A 149 25.33 -18.51 -13.99
C ASP A 149 25.29 -17.38 -15.02
N VAL A 150 24.33 -17.43 -15.96
CA VAL A 150 24.11 -16.35 -16.91
C VAL A 150 23.71 -15.06 -16.21
N LEU A 151 22.81 -15.13 -15.22
CA LEU A 151 22.42 -13.94 -14.45
C LEU A 151 23.60 -13.33 -13.69
N MET A 152 24.49 -14.16 -13.12
CA MET A 152 25.70 -13.68 -12.45
C MET A 152 26.65 -12.96 -13.42
N ARG A 153 26.85 -13.51 -14.62
CA ARG A 153 27.65 -12.86 -15.68
C ARG A 153 27.07 -11.52 -16.09
N LEU A 154 25.77 -11.48 -16.42
CA LEU A 154 25.07 -10.24 -16.78
C LEU A 154 25.14 -9.20 -15.66
N THR A 155 25.04 -9.62 -14.40
CA THR A 155 25.14 -8.71 -13.25
C THR A 155 26.55 -8.15 -13.10
N ALA A 156 27.59 -8.96 -13.31
CA ALA A 156 28.98 -8.50 -13.28
C ALA A 156 29.27 -7.52 -14.44
N GLU A 157 28.78 -7.84 -15.64
CA GLU A 157 28.87 -6.97 -16.81
C GLU A 157 28.15 -5.63 -16.57
N ALA A 158 26.93 -5.65 -16.02
CA ALA A 158 26.18 -4.43 -15.72
C ALA A 158 26.91 -3.52 -14.71
N LYS A 159 27.63 -4.09 -13.73
CA LYS A 159 28.47 -3.33 -12.79
C LYS A 159 29.68 -2.70 -13.47
N ASN A 160 30.25 -3.37 -14.47
CA ASN A 160 31.42 -2.88 -15.20
C ASN A 160 31.04 -1.86 -16.30
N ASN A 161 29.89 -2.05 -16.95
CA ASN A 161 29.39 -1.22 -18.06
C ASN A 161 28.80 0.12 -17.60
N GLY A 162 28.81 0.42 -16.29
CA GLY A 162 28.60 1.78 -15.79
C GLY A 162 29.63 2.80 -16.32
N ARG A 163 30.77 2.34 -16.88
CA ARG A 163 31.78 3.17 -17.54
C ARG A 163 31.69 3.23 -19.06
N GLU A 164 31.07 2.27 -19.74
CA GLU A 164 30.90 2.27 -21.20
C GLU A 164 29.50 1.71 -21.57
N ARG A 165 28.63 2.60 -22.05
CA ARG A 165 27.28 2.28 -22.55
C ARG A 165 27.40 1.44 -23.83
N ASN A 166 27.61 0.14 -23.74
CA ASN A 166 27.32 -0.83 -24.79
C ASN A 166 27.25 -2.23 -24.16
N THR A 167 26.11 -2.58 -23.54
CA THR A 167 25.84 -3.96 -23.17
C THR A 167 25.58 -4.75 -24.46
N SER A 168 26.58 -5.53 -24.87
CA SER A 168 26.49 -6.52 -25.93
C SER A 168 25.23 -7.37 -25.76
N ALA A 169 24.45 -7.50 -26.83
CA ALA A 169 23.26 -8.35 -26.88
C ALA A 169 23.70 -9.81 -26.77
N VAL A 170 23.81 -10.31 -25.53
CA VAL A 170 24.00 -11.74 -25.29
C VAL A 170 22.71 -12.43 -25.72
N SER A 171 22.75 -13.13 -26.84
CA SER A 171 21.67 -13.99 -27.28
C SER A 171 21.49 -15.09 -26.23
N LEU A 172 20.40 -15.02 -25.46
CA LEU A 172 20.10 -16.02 -24.45
C LEU A 172 19.59 -17.30 -25.11
N ASP A 173 19.94 -18.43 -24.50
CA ASP A 173 19.32 -19.71 -24.83
C ASP A 173 17.79 -19.62 -24.62
N PRO A 174 16.97 -20.20 -25.52
CA PRO A 174 15.51 -20.14 -25.40
C PRO A 174 14.94 -20.65 -24.08
N ALA A 175 15.56 -21.65 -23.44
CA ALA A 175 15.12 -22.15 -22.13
C ALA A 175 15.42 -21.14 -21.02
N ILE A 176 16.61 -20.54 -21.03
CA ILE A 176 17.01 -19.50 -20.06
C ILE A 176 16.11 -18.26 -20.20
N ARG A 177 15.77 -17.88 -21.44
CA ARG A 177 14.79 -16.82 -21.73
C ARG A 177 13.44 -17.10 -21.09
N GLN A 178 12.93 -18.32 -21.20
CA GLN A 178 11.66 -18.69 -20.60
C GLN A 178 11.69 -18.61 -19.08
N GLU A 179 12.78 -19.05 -18.45
CA GLU A 179 12.97 -18.93 -17.00
C GLU A 179 13.03 -17.46 -16.54
N PHE A 180 13.81 -16.62 -17.23
CA PHE A 180 13.89 -15.20 -16.94
C PHE A 180 12.54 -14.51 -17.12
N ALA A 181 11.79 -14.83 -18.19
CA ALA A 181 10.46 -14.30 -18.41
C ALA A 181 9.47 -14.75 -17.31
N ALA A 182 9.55 -15.99 -16.84
CA ALA A 182 8.71 -16.50 -15.75
C ALA A 182 9.01 -15.77 -14.43
N VAL A 183 10.28 -15.58 -14.09
CA VAL A 183 10.69 -14.80 -12.92
C VAL A 183 10.25 -13.34 -13.05
N SER A 184 10.49 -12.71 -14.21
CA SER A 184 10.09 -11.32 -14.45
C SER A 184 8.59 -11.11 -14.30
N ARG A 185 7.77 -12.05 -14.80
CA ARG A 185 6.31 -12.03 -14.65
C ARG A 185 5.90 -12.16 -13.19
N ALA A 186 6.47 -13.13 -12.46
CA ALA A 186 6.17 -13.32 -11.05
C ALA A 186 6.56 -12.09 -10.20
N LEU A 187 7.67 -11.42 -10.54
CA LEU A 187 8.06 -10.16 -9.90
C LEU A 187 7.04 -9.05 -10.17
N ASP A 188 6.58 -8.89 -11.40
CA ASP A 188 5.57 -7.89 -11.75
C ASP A 188 4.21 -8.17 -11.09
N GLU A 189 3.84 -9.45 -10.94
CA GLU A 189 2.62 -9.86 -10.24
C GLU A 189 2.71 -9.61 -8.72
N ARG A 190 3.87 -9.89 -8.10
CA ARG A 190 4.07 -9.73 -6.65
C ARG A 190 4.32 -8.29 -6.24
N PHE A 191 5.07 -7.53 -7.00
CA PHE A 191 5.52 -6.20 -6.61
C PHE A 191 4.81 -5.08 -7.36
N GLY A 192 4.08 -5.42 -8.42
CA GLY A 192 3.56 -4.44 -9.37
C GLY A 192 4.50 -4.29 -10.56
N ARG A 193 3.90 -3.91 -11.69
CA ARG A 193 4.58 -3.84 -12.98
C ARG A 193 5.80 -2.92 -12.91
N ASN A 194 6.97 -3.49 -13.10
CA ASN A 194 8.27 -2.79 -13.11
C ASN A 194 8.68 -2.15 -11.78
N ALA A 195 8.07 -2.53 -10.66
CA ALA A 195 8.34 -1.90 -9.38
C ALA A 195 9.81 -2.09 -8.94
N ILE A 196 10.40 -3.26 -9.21
CA ILE A 196 11.82 -3.55 -8.97
C ILE A 196 12.74 -2.65 -9.82
N LEU A 197 12.42 -2.48 -11.11
CA LEU A 197 13.20 -1.64 -12.02
C LEU A 197 13.17 -0.15 -11.64
N ARG A 198 12.03 0.31 -11.12
CA ARG A 198 11.79 1.70 -10.71
C ARG A 198 12.34 2.04 -9.33
N ASP A 199 12.90 1.06 -8.62
CA ASP A 199 13.44 1.26 -7.29
C ASP A 199 12.34 1.78 -6.32
N GLU A 200 11.12 1.25 -6.44
CA GLU A 200 9.98 1.70 -5.63
C GLU A 200 10.26 1.45 -4.13
N LYS A 201 9.93 2.43 -3.30
CA LYS A 201 10.26 2.41 -1.86
C LYS A 201 9.44 1.38 -1.08
N ASP A 202 8.26 1.03 -1.58
CA ASP A 202 7.28 0.19 -0.86
C ASP A 202 7.39 -1.30 -1.19
N LEU A 203 8.42 -1.72 -1.93
CA LEU A 203 8.65 -3.13 -2.30
C LEU A 203 8.77 -4.05 -1.07
N VAL A 204 9.33 -3.53 0.02
CA VAL A 204 9.52 -4.26 1.28
C VAL A 204 8.18 -4.69 1.91
N ASN A 205 7.08 -3.99 1.59
CA ASN A 205 5.74 -4.36 2.06
C ASN A 205 5.26 -5.66 1.40
N GLY A 206 5.73 -5.98 0.19
CA GLY A 206 5.46 -7.26 -0.50
C GLY A 206 6.38 -8.42 -0.07
N VAL A 207 7.25 -8.18 0.92
CA VAL A 207 8.22 -9.17 1.41
C VAL A 207 8.05 -9.41 2.92
N PRO A 208 7.75 -10.66 3.34
CA PRO A 208 7.69 -11.03 4.74
C PRO A 208 9.00 -10.73 5.46
N PRO A 209 8.97 -10.32 6.75
CA PRO A 209 10.19 -9.99 7.50
C PRO A 209 11.30 -11.05 7.42
N ALA A 210 10.95 -12.33 7.46
CA ALA A 210 11.91 -13.44 7.35
C ALA A 210 12.63 -13.53 6.00
N GLN A 211 12.05 -12.99 4.92
CA GLN A 211 12.61 -13.03 3.57
C GLN A 211 13.25 -11.69 3.15
N ARG A 212 13.13 -10.62 3.95
CA ARG A 212 13.61 -9.27 3.58
C ARG A 212 15.11 -9.23 3.29
N ASN A 213 15.93 -9.81 4.16
CA ASN A 213 17.38 -9.82 3.96
C ASN A 213 17.79 -10.57 2.69
N ALA A 214 17.13 -11.71 2.41
CA ALA A 214 17.37 -12.49 1.20
C ALA A 214 16.95 -11.73 -0.06
N PHE A 215 15.79 -11.06 -0.02
CA PHE A 215 15.31 -10.22 -1.12
C PHE A 215 16.27 -9.06 -1.41
N GLU A 216 16.68 -8.31 -0.39
CA GLU A 216 17.62 -7.20 -0.55
C GLU A 216 18.95 -7.66 -1.16
N ALA A 217 19.49 -8.81 -0.72
CA ALA A 217 20.71 -9.37 -1.28
C ALA A 217 20.59 -9.75 -2.78
N MET A 218 19.39 -10.09 -3.25
CA MET A 218 19.13 -10.48 -4.64
C MET A 218 18.60 -9.32 -5.49
N ARG A 219 18.22 -8.19 -4.90
CA ARG A 219 17.48 -7.10 -5.55
C ARG A 219 18.15 -6.58 -6.82
N GLU A 220 19.45 -6.32 -6.76
CA GLU A 220 20.23 -5.86 -7.92
C GLU A 220 20.26 -6.92 -9.04
N LYS A 221 20.38 -8.21 -8.70
CA LYS A 221 20.33 -9.29 -9.70
C LYS A 221 18.96 -9.36 -10.36
N LEU A 222 17.88 -9.25 -9.59
CA LEU A 222 16.51 -9.26 -10.12
C LEU A 222 16.24 -8.07 -11.04
N LYS A 223 16.84 -6.90 -10.74
CA LYS A 223 16.79 -5.71 -11.60
C LYS A 223 17.46 -5.97 -12.95
N VAL A 224 18.67 -6.55 -12.95
CA VAL A 224 19.39 -6.94 -14.16
C VAL A 224 18.60 -7.96 -14.97
N LEU A 225 17.99 -8.95 -14.31
CA LEU A 225 17.13 -9.95 -14.97
C LEU A 225 15.95 -9.30 -15.70
N GLN A 226 15.22 -8.39 -15.06
CA GLN A 226 14.09 -7.71 -15.71
C GLN A 226 14.55 -6.77 -16.85
N GLN A 227 15.76 -6.20 -16.78
CA GLN A 227 16.34 -5.44 -17.90
C GLN A 227 16.67 -6.36 -19.09
N ALA A 228 17.29 -7.53 -18.83
CA ALA A 228 17.63 -8.52 -19.85
C ALA A 228 16.39 -8.97 -20.64
N VAL A 229 15.29 -9.31 -19.94
CA VAL A 229 14.01 -9.72 -20.57
C VAL A 229 13.44 -8.63 -21.48
N ARG A 230 13.57 -7.36 -21.08
CA ARG A 230 13.06 -6.23 -21.88
C ARG A 230 13.87 -5.97 -23.13
N TRP A 231 15.20 -6.03 -23.02
CA TRP A 231 16.07 -5.87 -24.20
C TRP A 231 15.79 -6.95 -25.21
N GLU A 232 15.67 -8.20 -24.75
CA GLU A 232 15.36 -9.33 -25.63
C GLU A 232 13.99 -9.21 -26.28
N SER A 233 12.96 -8.79 -25.53
CA SER A 233 11.63 -8.51 -26.09
C SER A 233 11.69 -7.40 -27.14
N SER A 234 12.53 -6.39 -26.93
CA SER A 234 12.71 -5.28 -27.88
C SER A 234 13.42 -5.75 -29.16
N GLU A 235 14.45 -6.59 -29.04
CA GLU A 235 15.15 -7.21 -30.17
C GLU A 235 14.23 -8.14 -30.97
N GLN A 236 13.37 -8.92 -30.31
CA GLN A 236 12.34 -9.73 -30.98
C GLN A 236 11.37 -8.85 -31.78
N ILE A 237 10.88 -7.76 -31.20
CA ILE A 237 9.99 -6.83 -31.91
C ILE A 237 10.69 -6.18 -33.11
N ILE A 238 11.96 -5.78 -32.97
CA ILE A 238 12.74 -5.16 -34.04
C ILE A 238 13.01 -6.16 -35.17
N SER A 239 13.40 -7.39 -34.83
CA SER A 239 13.65 -8.46 -35.80
C SER A 239 12.37 -8.88 -36.55
N GLU A 240 11.24 -9.02 -35.86
CA GLU A 240 9.94 -9.25 -36.50
C GLU A 240 9.55 -8.12 -37.47
N ARG A 241 9.76 -6.87 -37.07
CA ARG A 241 9.49 -5.70 -37.94
C ARG A 241 10.38 -5.72 -39.18
N ARG A 242 11.67 -6.03 -39.03
CA ARG A 242 12.62 -6.18 -40.16
C ARG A 242 12.18 -7.31 -41.10
N GLN A 243 11.80 -8.46 -40.56
CA GLN A 243 11.29 -9.58 -41.37
C GLN A 243 10.02 -9.19 -42.15
N ARG A 244 9.04 -8.54 -41.49
CA ARG A 244 7.82 -8.06 -42.18
C ARG A 244 8.13 -7.03 -43.26
N ALA A 245 9.11 -6.14 -43.04
CA ALA A 245 9.55 -5.18 -44.06
C ALA A 245 10.22 -5.88 -45.26
N VAL A 246 11.10 -6.87 -45.02
CA VAL A 246 11.76 -7.65 -46.07
C VAL A 246 10.76 -8.51 -46.86
N SER A 247 9.79 -9.15 -46.19
CA SER A 247 8.72 -9.91 -46.86
C SER A 247 7.81 -9.02 -47.71
N ARG A 248 7.56 -7.76 -47.30
CA ARG A 248 6.82 -6.78 -48.10
C ARG A 248 7.62 -6.31 -49.32
N GLY A 249 8.93 -6.09 -49.18
CA GLY A 249 9.81 -5.72 -50.29
C GLY A 249 9.86 -6.78 -51.39
N ARG A 250 10.05 -8.06 -51.02
CA ARG A 250 10.08 -9.18 -52.00
C ARG A 250 8.73 -9.43 -52.67
N GLY A 251 7.61 -9.13 -52.00
CA GLY A 251 6.27 -9.24 -52.58
C GLY A 251 5.97 -8.19 -53.65
N ILE A 252 6.69 -7.08 -53.68
CA ILE A 252 6.59 -6.03 -54.71
C ILE A 252 7.45 -6.42 -55.92
N GLU A 253 8.69 -6.89 -55.70
CA GLU A 253 9.58 -7.36 -56.77
C GLU A 253 9.00 -8.56 -57.56
N LEU A 254 8.29 -9.47 -56.89
CA LEU A 254 7.59 -10.59 -57.56
C LEU A 254 6.34 -10.17 -58.35
N ARG A 255 5.72 -9.03 -58.04
CA ARG A 255 4.59 -8.50 -58.84
C ARG A 255 5.05 -7.75 -60.08
N ASP A 256 6.22 -7.12 -60.03
CA ASP A 256 6.78 -6.39 -61.17
C ASP A 256 7.48 -7.33 -62.16
N ALA A 257 7.90 -8.53 -61.75
CA ALA A 257 8.45 -9.56 -62.63
C ALA A 257 7.40 -10.39 -63.41
N LEU A 258 6.10 -10.13 -63.20
CA LEU A 258 4.97 -10.81 -63.86
C LEU A 258 4.17 -9.89 -64.80
N LYS A 259 4.75 -8.75 -65.20
CA LYS A 259 4.26 -7.88 -66.27
C LYS A 259 5.23 -7.87 -67.43
#